data_AF-C0QL18-F1
#
_entry.id   AF-C0QL18-F1
#
_cell.length_a   1.000
_cell.length_b   1.000
_cell.length_c   1.000
_cell.angle_alpha   90.00
_cell.angle_beta   90.00
_cell.angle_gamma   90.00
#
_symmetry.space_group_name_H-M   'P 1'
#
loop_
_entity.id
_entity.type
_entity.pdbx_description
1 polymer ?
#
loop_
_entity_poly.entity_id
_entity_poly.type
_entity_poly.pdbx_seq_one_letter_code
_entity_poly.pdbx_strand_id
1 'polypeptide(L)' 'MYDKNQLCEKIRMIYPDIGQCGIDLDVEYDEDQKLWVLYLKKGDRKIKHFLEEEDLNKCMQGKQCVSLGLEVSQIKD' A
#
# COMPACT_ATOMS: atom_id res chain seq x y z
N MET A 1 -3.13 13.39 10.21
CA MET A 1 -2.16 12.31 10.03
C MET A 1 -2.96 11.02 9.96
N TYR A 2 -2.81 10.24 8.89
CA TYR A 2 -3.51 8.97 8.75
C TYR A 2 -2.80 7.90 9.57
N ASP A 3 -3.53 6.97 10.15
CA ASP A 3 -2.93 5.80 10.79
C ASP A 3 -2.75 4.64 9.81
N LYS A 4 -1.91 3.67 10.20
CA LYS A 4 -1.58 2.51 9.34
C LYS A 4 -2.81 1.67 8.94
N ASN A 5 -3.80 1.58 9.82
CA ASN A 5 -5.00 0.78 9.56
C ASN A 5 -5.89 1.49 8.54
N GLN A 6 -6.03 2.82 8.66
CA GLN A 6 -6.76 3.64 7.68
C GLN A 6 -6.16 3.53 6.28
N LEU A 7 -4.82 3.59 6.18
CA LEU A 7 -4.15 3.45 4.89
C LEU A 7 -4.32 2.04 4.32
N CYS A 8 -4.10 1.00 5.15
CA CYS A 8 -4.25 -0.38 4.71
C CYS A 8 -5.67 -0.68 4.20
N GLU A 9 -6.69 -0.30 4.95
CA GLU A 9 -8.09 -0.49 4.56
C GLU A 9 -8.43 0.28 3.28
N LYS A 10 -7.91 1.51 3.12
CA LYS A 10 -8.10 2.28 1.89
C LYS A 10 -7.50 1.57 0.68
N ILE A 11 -6.30 1.03 0.80
CA ILE A 11 -5.64 0.29 -0.28
C ILE A 11 -6.44 -0.97 -0.61
N ARG A 12 -6.93 -1.71 0.40
CA ARG A 12 -7.78 -2.90 0.20
C ARG A 12 -9.10 -2.57 -0.50
N MET A 13 -9.71 -1.41 -0.20
CA MET A 13 -10.91 -0.95 -0.90
C MET A 13 -10.66 -0.67 -2.38
N ILE A 14 -9.47 -0.17 -2.74
CA ILE A 14 -9.08 0.13 -4.13
C ILE A 14 -8.64 -1.13 -4.87
N TYR A 15 -7.93 -2.03 -4.18
CA TYR A 15 -7.37 -3.26 -4.73
C TYR A 15 -7.79 -4.48 -3.89
N PRO A 16 -9.04 -4.94 -3.98
CA PRO A 16 -9.56 -6.02 -3.12
C PRO A 16 -8.81 -7.35 -3.27
N ASP A 17 -8.13 -7.58 -4.40
CA ASP A 17 -7.49 -8.85 -4.72
C ASP A 17 -6.07 -9.03 -4.15
N ILE A 18 -5.55 -8.03 -3.41
CA ILE A 18 -4.20 -8.09 -2.82
C ILE A 18 -4.16 -8.83 -1.48
N GLY A 19 -5.33 -9.19 -0.94
CA GLY A 19 -5.46 -9.95 0.31
C GLY A 19 -5.84 -9.09 1.52
N GLN A 20 -5.40 -9.51 2.70
CA GLN A 20 -5.82 -8.92 3.98
C GLN A 20 -4.72 -8.09 4.65
N CYS A 21 -5.13 -7.02 5.33
CA CYS A 21 -4.27 -6.22 6.21
C CYS A 21 -3.67 -7.09 7.32
N GLY A 22 -2.35 -7.02 7.49
CA GLY A 22 -1.59 -7.80 8.46
C GLY A 22 -1.27 -9.24 8.04
N ILE A 23 -1.70 -9.67 6.84
CA ILE A 23 -1.39 -11.01 6.30
C ILE A 23 -0.65 -10.88 4.97
N ASP A 24 -1.29 -10.24 4.00
CA ASP A 24 -0.81 -10.08 2.63
C ASP A 24 -0.38 -8.64 2.35
N LEU A 25 -0.93 -7.67 3.09
CA LEU A 25 -0.55 -6.26 3.05
C LEU A 25 -0.18 -5.79 4.45
N ASP A 26 1.05 -5.30 4.61
CA ASP A 26 1.48 -4.60 5.81
C ASP A 26 1.90 -3.15 5.47
N VAL A 27 1.70 -2.26 6.43
CA VAL A 27 1.87 -0.82 6.28
C VAL A 27 2.66 -0.29 7.47
N GLU A 28 3.81 0.30 7.18
CA GLU A 28 4.73 0.85 8.16
C GLU A 28 5.04 2.32 7.83
N TYR A 29 5.19 3.17 8.84
CA TYR A 29 5.70 4.52 8.66
C TYR A 29 7.17 4.55 9.02
N ASP A 30 8.01 4.93 8.07
CA ASP A 30 9.43 5.15 8.28
C ASP A 30 9.63 6.60 8.75
N GLU A 31 9.88 6.78 10.05
CA GLU A 31 10.07 8.11 10.65
C GLU A 31 11.36 8.79 10.20
N ASP A 32 12.40 8.01 9.88
CA ASP A 32 13.70 8.52 9.44
C ASP A 32 13.60 9.13 8.05
N GLN A 33 12.90 8.43 7.15
CA GLN A 33 12.69 8.86 5.76
C GLN A 33 11.40 9.66 5.55
N LYS A 34 10.55 9.74 6.58
CA LYS A 34 9.24 10.42 6.57
C LYS A 34 8.31 9.94 5.45
N LEU A 35 8.28 8.63 5.22
CA LEU A 35 7.48 8.01 4.17
C LEU A 35 6.75 6.78 4.67
N TRP A 36 5.75 6.32 3.93
CA TRP A 36 5.05 5.08 4.20
C TRP A 36 5.66 3.95 3.38
N VAL A 37 5.78 2.79 3.99
CA VAL A 37 6.30 1.58 3.39
C VAL A 37 5.18 0.56 3.35
N LEU A 38 4.90 0.04 2.15
CA LEU A 38 3.90 -1.00 1.94
C LEU A 38 4.62 -2.31 1.59
N TYR A 39 4.30 -3.35 2.35
CA TYR A 39 4.79 -4.70 2.10
C TYR A 39 3.65 -5.54 1.58
N LEU A 40 3.73 -5.93 0.31
CA LEU A 40 2.75 -6.79 -0.35
C LEU A 40 3.34 -8.20 -0.47
N LYS A 41 2.54 -9.21 -0.11
CA LYS A 41 2.90 -10.62 -0.20
C LYS A 41 1.78 -11.39 -0.89
N LYS A 42 2.14 -12.22 -1.86
CA LYS A 42 1.21 -13.18 -2.46
C LYS A 42 1.96 -14.45 -2.86
N GLY A 43 1.64 -15.57 -2.20
CA GLY A 43 2.44 -16.79 -2.30
C GLY A 43 3.90 -16.53 -1.90
N ASP A 44 4.83 -16.83 -2.81
CA ASP A 44 6.26 -16.61 -2.62
C ASP A 44 6.74 -15.23 -3.06
N ARG A 45 5.89 -14.45 -3.75
CA ARG A 45 6.23 -13.10 -4.22
C ARG A 45 6.06 -12.09 -3.10
N LYS A 46 7.05 -11.22 -2.96
CA LYS A 46 7.05 -10.09 -2.02
C LYS A 46 7.45 -8.83 -2.76
N ILE A 47 6.68 -7.77 -2.60
CA ILE A 47 6.95 -6.45 -3.15
C ILE A 47 6.99 -5.46 -2.02
N LYS A 48 7.93 -4.52 -2.10
CA LYS A 48 8.08 -3.40 -1.18
C LYS A 48 7.88 -2.11 -1.98
N HIS A 49 6.88 -1.33 -1.60
CA HIS A 49 6.60 -0.02 -2.19
C HIS A 49 6.87 1.09 -1.18
N PHE A 50 7.35 2.23 -1.67
CA PHE A 50 7.54 3.45 -0.88
C PHE A 50 6.52 4.49 -1.33
N LEU A 51 5.74 4.99 -0.38
CA LEU A 51 4.68 5.94 -0.60
C LEU A 51 5.02 7.24 0.14
N GLU A 52 5.37 8.27 -0.63
CA GLU A 52 5.62 9.60 -0.09
C GLU A 52 4.32 10.27 0.37
N GLU A 53 4.43 11.29 1.23
CA GLU A 53 3.27 11.96 1.82
C GLU A 53 2.34 12.61 0.77
N GLU A 54 2.89 13.10 -0.34
CA GLU A 54 2.10 13.65 -1.44
C GLU A 54 1.19 12.59 -2.08
N ASP A 55 1.73 11.38 -2.28
CA ASP A 55 0.99 10.27 -2.88
C ASP A 55 0.04 9.60 -1.90
N LEU A 56 0.39 9.57 -0.61
CA LEU A 56 -0.53 9.19 0.47
C LEU A 56 -1.82 10.01 0.41
N ASN A 57 -1.70 11.33 0.31
CA ASN A 57 -2.86 12.21 0.26
C ASN A 57 -3.74 11.94 -0.98
N LYS A 58 -3.13 11.69 -2.13
CA LYS A 58 -3.84 11.33 -3.37
C LYS A 58 -4.54 9.96 -3.25
N CYS A 59 -3.91 9.00 -2.58
CA CYS A 59 -4.48 7.68 -2.33
C CYS A 59 -5.69 7.77 -1.38
N MET A 60 -5.58 8.53 -0.29
CA MET A 60 -6.66 8.71 0.69
C MET A 60 -7.87 9.43 0.09
N GLN A 61 -7.66 10.34 -0.86
CA GLN A 61 -8.74 10.99 -1.63
C GLN A 61 -9.41 10.05 -2.66
N GLY A 62 -8.94 8.81 -2.82
CA GLY A 62 -9.49 7.82 -3.75
C GLY A 62 -9.19 8.10 -5.23
N LYS A 63 -8.25 9.02 -5.52
CA LYS A 63 -7.92 9.44 -6.88
C LYS A 63 -6.71 8.72 -7.44
N GLN A 64 -5.68 8.53 -6.62
CA GLN A 64 -4.37 8.10 -7.10
C GLN A 64 -3.66 7.26 -6.04
N CYS A 65 -4.03 5.99 -5.93
CA CYS A 65 -3.11 4.98 -5.41
C CYS A 65 -2.39 4.28 -6.59
N VAL A 66 -2.15 5.03 -7.68
CA VAL A 66 -1.90 4.50 -9.03
C VAL A 66 -0.45 4.06 -9.24
N SER A 67 0.53 4.65 -8.54
CA SER A 67 1.91 4.13 -8.57
C SER A 67 1.99 2.69 -8.03
N LEU A 68 1.07 2.33 -7.11
CA LEU A 68 0.91 0.96 -6.63
C LEU A 68 0.31 0.01 -7.67
N GLY A 69 -0.42 0.52 -8.67
CA GLY A 69 -1.19 -0.29 -9.60
C GLY A 69 -0.32 -1.23 -10.45
N LEU A 70 0.85 -0.74 -10.90
CA LEU A 70 1.82 -1.53 -11.68
C LEU A 70 2.48 -2.63 -10.84
N GLU A 71 2.77 -2.33 -9.58
CA GLU A 71 3.37 -3.30 -8.65
C GLU A 71 2.35 -4.35 -8.22
N VAL A 72 1.11 -3.93 -7.97
CA VAL A 72 -0.02 -4.82 -7.71
C VAL A 72 -0.30 -5.72 -8.92
N SER A 73 -0.18 -5.25 -10.16
CA SER A 73 -0.30 -6.14 -11.33
C SER A 73 0.82 -7.18 -11.38
N GLN A 74 2.06 -6.80 -11.05
CA GLN A 74 3.20 -7.73 -11.03
C GLN A 74 3.08 -8.83 -9.97
N ILE A 75 2.33 -8.59 -8.89
CA ILE A 75 2.08 -9.61 -7.86
C ILE A 75 0.90 -10.54 -8.23
N LYS A 76 0.03 -10.10 -9.15
CA LYS A 76 -1.17 -10.86 -9.58
C LYS A 76 -0.85 -11.92 -10.63
N ASP A 77 -0.01 -11.60 -11.62
CA ASP A 77 0.61 -12.57 -12.55
C ASP A 77 1.60 -13.45 -11.78
#